data_AF-A0A920ISV7-F1
#
_entry.id   AF-A0A920ISV7-F1
#
_cell.length_a   1.000
_cell.length_b   1.000
_cell.length_c   1.000
_cell.angle_alpha   90.00
_cell.angle_beta   90.00
_cell.angle_gamma   90.00
#
_symmetry.space_group_name_H-M   'P 1'
#
loop_
_entity.id
_entity.type
_entity.pdbx_description
1 polymer ?
#
loop_
_entity_poly.entity_id
_entity_poly.type
_entity_poly.pdbx_seq_one_letter_code
_entity_poly.pdbx_strand_id
1 'polypeptide(L)'
;MHLQWVCPFKFEKEQNINKVSSFCIRSAGRLTTHKGYDMLLKSLKNLREDFYLEIAGDGPEYSALNSMIKNNLQKKCKLVGDMKIQLIFLLVQI
;
A
#
# COMPACT_ATOMS: atom_id res chain seq x y z
N MET A 1 24.35 0.33 -26.49
CA MET A 1 23.85 1.44 -25.66
C MET A 1 22.76 0.88 -24.75
N HIS A 2 23.11 0.51 -23.53
CA HIS A 2 22.22 -0.20 -22.59
C HIS A 2 21.71 0.82 -21.57
N LEU A 3 20.44 1.22 -21.67
CA LEU A 3 19.82 2.13 -20.70
C LEU A 3 19.37 1.31 -19.50
N GLN A 4 20.16 1.39 -18.43
CA GLN A 4 19.79 0.86 -17.12
C GLN A 4 18.79 1.83 -16.49
N TRP A 5 17.55 1.38 -16.28
CA TRP A 5 16.58 2.11 -15.47
C TRP A 5 17.01 2.05 -14.01
N VAL A 6 17.62 3.11 -13.51
CA VAL A 6 17.87 3.26 -12.07
C VAL A 6 16.63 3.91 -11.48
N CYS A 7 15.82 3.15 -10.73
CA CYS A 7 14.80 3.74 -9.88
C CYS A 7 15.51 4.62 -8.84
N PRO A 8 15.31 5.95 -8.80
CA PRO A 8 15.96 6.80 -7.82
C PRO A 8 15.19 6.68 -6.50
N PHE A 9 15.23 5.50 -5.88
CA PHE A 9 14.73 5.30 -4.52
C PHE A 9 15.92 5.37 -3.58
N LYS A 10 16.23 6.57 -3.09
CA LYS A 10 17.18 6.75 -1.99
C LYS A 10 16.48 6.38 -0.68
N PHE A 11 16.95 5.28 -0.08
CA PHE A 11 16.56 4.90 1.28
C PHE A 11 17.44 5.68 2.26
N GLU A 12 17.00 6.86 2.69
CA GLU A 12 17.64 7.53 3.82
C GLU A 12 17.15 6.86 5.11
N LYS A 13 18.03 6.08 5.75
CA LYS A 13 17.79 5.55 7.09
C LYS A 13 18.04 6.66 8.11
N GLU A 14 17.01 7.40 8.46
CA GLU A 14 17.02 8.17 9.70
C GLU A 14 16.66 7.23 10.86
N GLN A 15 17.67 6.78 11.61
CA GLN A 15 17.48 5.99 12.83
C GLN A 15 17.31 6.95 14.01
N ASN A 16 16.08 7.20 14.43
CA ASN A 16 15.79 7.74 15.75
C ASN A 16 14.96 6.73 16.55
N ILE A 17 15.63 6.12 17.52
CA ILE A 17 15.18 4.97 18.30
C ILE A 17 14.32 5.49 19.45
N ASN A 18 13.06 5.81 19.16
CA ASN A 18 11.93 5.93 20.11
C ASN A 18 10.62 6.15 19.34
N LYS A 19 10.35 5.30 18.34
CA LYS A 19 9.17 5.44 17.48
C LYS A 19 8.28 4.24 17.70
N VAL A 20 7.04 4.47 18.14
CA VAL A 20 5.95 3.50 17.93
C VAL A 20 5.84 3.36 16.42
N SER A 21 6.57 2.40 15.86
CA SER A 21 6.82 2.33 14.43
C SER A 21 5.63 1.67 13.76
N SER A 22 4.61 2.47 13.45
CA SER A 22 3.64 2.03 12.47
C SER A 22 4.37 1.75 11.16
N PHE A 23 4.21 0.55 10.62
CA PHE A 23 4.87 0.15 9.39
C PHE A 23 3.87 0.20 8.22
N CYS A 24 4.38 0.66 7.08
CA CYS A 24 3.60 0.79 5.85
C CYS A 24 3.85 -0.44 4.97
N ILE A 25 2.78 -1.18 4.67
CA ILE A 25 2.76 -2.30 3.74
C ILE A 25 2.23 -1.78 2.41
N ARG A 26 2.97 -2.00 1.33
CA ARG A 26 2.53 -1.68 -0.03
C ARG A 26 2.53 -2.94 -0.88
N SER A 27 1.44 -3.21 -1.57
CA SER A 27 1.33 -4.30 -2.54
C SER A 27 0.77 -3.77 -3.84
N ALA A 28 1.32 -4.21 -4.97
CA ALA A 28 0.86 -3.82 -6.30
C ALA A 28 0.59 -5.05 -7.16
N GLY A 29 -0.54 -5.09 -7.85
CA GLY A 29 -0.90 -6.18 -8.75
C GLY A 29 -2.37 -6.19 -9.16
N ARG A 30 -2.69 -6.97 -10.21
CA ARG A 30 -4.07 -7.17 -10.66
C ARG A 30 -4.91 -7.79 -9.53
N LEU A 31 -6.08 -7.23 -9.26
CA LEU A 31 -6.97 -7.68 -8.19
C LEU A 31 -7.75 -8.93 -8.65
N THR A 32 -7.12 -10.09 -8.57
CA THR A 32 -7.70 -11.39 -8.87
C THR A 32 -7.63 -12.32 -7.66
N THR A 33 -8.50 -13.33 -7.62
CA THR A 33 -8.57 -14.31 -6.53
C THR A 33 -7.23 -14.99 -6.26
N HIS A 34 -6.47 -15.34 -7.31
CA HIS A 34 -5.16 -16.00 -7.17
C HIS A 34 -4.07 -15.11 -6.53
N LYS A 35 -4.29 -13.80 -6.39
CA LYS A 35 -3.38 -12.90 -5.67
C LYS A 35 -3.65 -12.86 -4.16
N GLY A 36 -4.77 -13.43 -3.69
CA GLY A 36 -5.01 -13.66 -2.26
C GLY A 36 -5.14 -12.39 -1.42
N TYR A 37 -5.59 -11.27 -2.00
CA TYR A 37 -5.78 -10.02 -1.26
C TYR A 37 -6.85 -10.13 -0.16
N ASP A 38 -7.81 -11.02 -0.33
CA ASP A 38 -8.79 -11.35 0.71
C ASP A 38 -8.11 -11.98 1.93
N MET A 39 -7.16 -12.90 1.72
CA MET A 39 -6.38 -13.52 2.79
C MET A 39 -5.47 -12.50 3.47
N LEU A 40 -4.85 -11.59 2.70
CA LEU A 40 -4.08 -10.47 3.25
C LEU A 40 -4.94 -9.62 4.21
N LEU A 41 -6.12 -9.19 3.76
CA LEU A 41 -7.03 -8.38 4.58
C LEU A 41 -7.52 -9.14 5.82
N LYS A 42 -7.84 -10.44 5.68
CA LYS A 42 -8.26 -11.30 6.80
C LYS A 42 -7.17 -11.43 7.86
N SER A 43 -5.92 -11.66 7.44
CA SER A 43 -4.78 -11.79 8.36
C SER A 43 -4.52 -10.48 9.10
N LEU A 44 -4.63 -9.34 8.41
CA LEU A 44 -4.38 -8.02 8.98
C LEU A 44 -5.49 -7.52 9.91
N LYS A 45 -6.71 -8.05 9.79
CA LYS A 45 -7.84 -7.69 10.66
C LYS A 45 -7.55 -7.91 12.15
N ASN A 46 -6.78 -8.95 12.48
CA ASN A 46 -6.48 -9.34 13.87
C ASN A 46 -5.09 -8.89 14.33
N LEU A 47 -4.35 -8.17 13.48
CA LEU A 47 -3.01 -7.70 13.81
C LEU A 47 -3.10 -6.55 14.83
N ARG A 48 -2.38 -6.68 15.95
CA ARG A 48 -2.45 -5.74 17.07
C ARG A 48 -1.60 -4.49 16.83
N GLU A 49 -0.54 -4.67 16.06
CA GLU A 49 0.41 -3.66 15.67
C GLU A 49 -0.28 -2.57 14.86
N ASP A 50 0.23 -1.34 14.98
CA ASP A 50 -0.25 -0.26 14.13
C ASP A 50 0.39 -0.38 12.75
N PHE A 51 -0.43 -0.30 11.71
CA PHE A 51 0.02 -0.50 10.33
C PHE A 51 -0.85 0.29 9.36
N TYR A 52 -0.28 0.54 8.19
CA TYR A 52 -1.02 1.08 7.05
C TYR A 52 -0.78 0.21 5.82
N LEU A 53 -1.85 -0.16 5.11
CA LEU A 53 -1.80 -0.98 3.90
C LEU A 53 -2.29 -0.19 2.68
N GLU A 54 -1.45 -0.10 1.66
CA GLU A 54 -1.83 0.40 0.33
C GLU A 54 -1.79 -0.74 -0.69
N ILE A 55 -2.92 -0.99 -1.35
CA ILE A 55 -2.99 -1.95 -2.46
C ILE A 55 -3.20 -1.16 -3.76
N ALA A 56 -2.24 -1.24 -4.68
CA ALA A 56 -2.33 -0.63 -6.00
C ALA A 56 -2.68 -1.69 -7.06
N GLY A 57 -3.59 -1.33 -7.96
CA GLY A 57 -4.04 -2.16 -9.07
C GLY A 57 -5.55 -2.21 -9.20
N ASP A 58 -5.98 -2.76 -10.32
CA ASP A 58 -7.38 -2.95 -10.68
C ASP A 58 -7.67 -4.43 -11.00
N GLY A 59 -8.94 -4.81 -11.01
CA GLY A 59 -9.36 -6.16 -11.36
C GLY A 59 -10.77 -6.51 -10.89
N PRO A 60 -11.25 -7.71 -11.27
CA PRO A 60 -12.61 -8.17 -10.96
C PRO A 60 -12.93 -8.16 -9.46
N GLU A 61 -11.94 -8.36 -8.60
CA GLU A 61 -12.13 -8.40 -7.14
C GLU A 61 -12.21 -7.02 -6.48
N TYR A 62 -12.06 -5.92 -7.23
CA TYR A 62 -12.00 -4.56 -6.68
C TYR A 62 -13.18 -4.25 -5.75
N SER A 63 -14.41 -4.51 -6.23
CA SER A 63 -15.64 -4.19 -5.49
C SER A 63 -15.74 -4.97 -4.17
N ALA A 64 -15.39 -6.25 -4.20
CA ALA A 64 -15.39 -7.12 -3.02
C ALA A 64 -14.35 -6.67 -1.98
N LEU A 65 -13.11 -6.41 -2.42
CA LEU A 65 -12.02 -5.93 -1.55
C LEU A 65 -12.34 -4.56 -0.96
N ASN A 66 -12.89 -3.64 -1.74
CA ASN A 66 -13.30 -2.32 -1.27
C ASN A 66 -14.38 -2.43 -0.17
N SER A 67 -15.34 -3.34 -0.34
CA SER A 67 -16.37 -3.60 0.67
C SER A 67 -15.78 -4.18 1.96
N MET A 68 -14.84 -5.12 1.86
CA MET A 68 -14.13 -5.66 3.03
C MET A 68 -13.36 -4.58 3.79
N ILE A 69 -12.70 -3.69 3.07
CA ILE A 69 -11.95 -2.57 3.66
C ILE A 69 -12.91 -1.61 4.38
N LYS A 70 -14.01 -1.20 3.74
CA LYS A 70 -15.00 -0.29 4.33
C LYS A 70 -15.61 -0.80 5.63
N ASN A 71 -15.77 -2.11 5.78
CA ASN A 71 -16.44 -2.70 6.92
C ASN A 71 -15.60 -2.71 8.21
N ASN A 72 -14.26 -2.75 8.13
CA ASN A 72 -13.41 -2.88 9.33
C ASN A 72 -12.01 -2.24 9.24
N LEU A 73 -11.50 -1.98 8.04
CA LEU A 73 -10.09 -1.64 7.79
C LEU A 73 -9.91 -0.27 7.13
N GLN A 74 -10.96 0.54 6.96
CA GLN A 74 -10.94 1.79 6.22
C GLN A 74 -9.97 2.85 6.77
N LYS A 75 -9.65 2.78 8.07
CA LYS A 75 -8.67 3.66 8.71
C LYS A 75 -7.22 3.20 8.46
N LYS A 76 -7.02 1.91 8.19
CA LYS A 76 -5.71 1.26 8.07
C LYS A 76 -5.38 0.78 6.65
N CYS A 77 -6.33 0.74 5.73
CA CYS A 77 -6.14 0.19 4.40
C CYS A 77 -6.87 1.03 3.34
N LYS A 78 -6.25 1.19 2.17
CA LYS A 78 -6.88 1.76 0.97
C LYS A 78 -6.49 1.01 -0.31
N LEU A 79 -7.44 0.93 -1.24
CA LEU A 79 -7.16 0.60 -2.64
C LEU A 79 -6.79 1.90 -3.36
N VAL A 80 -5.58 1.96 -3.89
CA VAL A 80 -5.05 3.13 -4.61
C VAL A 80 -5.42 3.09 -6.10
N GLY A 81 -5.95 1.95 -6.58
CA GLY A 81 -6.29 1.74 -7.98
C GLY A 81 -5.05 1.64 -8.87
N ASP A 82 -5.22 1.80 -10.17
CA ASP A 82 -4.10 1.90 -11.11
C ASP A 82 -3.28 3.15 -10.78
N MET A 83 -2.11 2.93 -10.17
CA MET A 83 -1.16 3.99 -9.91
C MET A 83 -0.54 4.42 -11.24
N LYS A 84 -1.23 5.33 -11.96
CA LYS A 84 -0.53 6.24 -12.86
C LYS A 84 0.49 6.95 -11.97
N ILE A 85 1.77 6.83 -12.28
CA ILE A 85 2.82 7.63 -11.64
C ILE A 85 2.48 9.10 -11.93
N GLN A 86 1.65 9.69 -11.09
CA GLN A 86 1.47 11.11 -10.96
C GLN A 86 2.35 11.45 -9.78
N LEU A 87 3.40 12.23 -10.04
CA LEU A 87 4.27 12.82 -9.03
C LEU A 87 3.41 13.56 -7.99
N ILE A 88 2.94 12.87 -6.96
CA ILE A 88 2.43 13.51 -5.74
C ILE A 88 3.62 13.61 -4.80
N PHE A 89 4.51 14.54 -5.16
CA PHE A 89 5.45 15.20 -4.25
C PHE A 89 5.14 16.70 -4.10
N LEU A 90 4.11 17.22 -4.76
CA LEU A 90 3.64 18.57 -4.51
C LEU A 90 2.63 18.56 -3.38
N LEU A 91 3.10 18.76 -2.15
CA LEU A 91 2.59 19.76 -1.20
C LEU A 91 3.56 19.79 0.00
N VAL A 92 4.77 20.27 -0.27
CA VAL A 92 5.48 21.09 0.71
C VAL A 92 5.54 22.46 0.06
N GLN A 93 4.62 23.34 0.46
CA GLN A 93 4.78 24.77 0.21
C GLN A 93 5.98 25.24 1.03
N ILE A 94 7.06 25.57 0.34
CA ILE A 94 8.03 26.59 0.74
C ILE A 94 8.27 27.45 -0.48
#